data_AF-A0A6V7JDE6-F1
#
_entry.id   AF-A0A6V7JDE6-F1
#
_cell.length_a   1.000
_cell.length_b   1.000
_cell.length_c   1.000
_cell.angle_alpha   90.00
_cell.angle_beta   90.00
_cell.angle_gamma   90.00
#
_symmetry.space_group_name_H-M   'P 1'
#
loop_
_entity.id
_entity.type
_entity.pdbx_description
1 polymer ?
#
loop_
_entity_poly.entity_id
_entity_poly.type
_entity_poly.pdbx_seq_one_letter_code
_entity_poly.pdbx_strand_id
1 'polypeptide(L)' 'PAQGLAQLATAPDDNGKHLKIKFDHGTTTLGFRYQGGVVLAVDSRATGGQFI' A
#
# COMPACT_ATOMS: atom_id res chain seq x y z
N PRO A 1 -6.93 1.77 7.68
CA PRO A 1 -6.10 0.99 6.72
C PRO A 1 -4.84 1.72 6.26
N ALA A 2 -4.97 2.93 5.68
CA ALA A 2 -3.85 3.68 5.12
C ALA A 2 -2.76 4.10 6.14
N GLN A 3 -3.13 4.44 7.38
CA GLN A 3 -2.18 4.85 8.41
C GLN A 3 -1.17 3.75 8.78
N GLY A 4 -1.58 2.48 8.79
CA GLY A 4 -0.68 1.36 9.05
C GLY A 4 0.30 1.12 7.89
N LEU A 5 -0.18 1.29 6.66
CA LEU A 5 0.64 1.13 5.45
C LEU A 5 1.62 2.29 5.25
N ALA A 6 1.29 3.50 5.70
CA ALA A 6 2.19 4.64 5.65
C ALA A 6 3.48 4.39 6.43
N GLN A 7 3.44 3.58 7.50
CA GLN A 7 4.63 3.21 8.28
C GLN A 7 5.64 2.42 7.44
N LEU A 8 5.18 1.61 6.49
CA LEU A 8 6.07 0.87 5.57
C LEU A 8 6.83 1.81 4.62
N ALA A 9 6.27 2.98 4.29
CA ALA A 9 6.96 3.98 3.49
C ALA A 9 8.03 4.76 4.27
N THR A 10 8.00 4.70 5.60
CA THR A 10 8.93 5.46 6.47
C THR A 10 10.22 4.70 6.82
N ALA A 11 10.23 3.38 6.67
CA ALA A 11 11.43 2.57 6.89
C ALA A 11 12.27 2.48 5.59
N PRO A 12 13.57 2.79 5.63
CA PRO A 12 14.47 2.55 4.51
C PRO A 12 14.78 1.05 4.36
N ASP A 13 15.01 0.60 3.13
CA ASP A 13 15.56 -0.72 2.83
C ASP A 13 17.07 -0.80 3.14
N ASP A 14 17.68 -1.97 2.96
CA ASP A 14 19.10 -2.21 3.20
C ASP A 14 20.03 -1.31 2.35
N ASN A 15 19.51 -0.69 1.28
CA ASN A 15 20.22 0.25 0.43
C ASN A 15 19.88 1.73 0.76
N GLY A 16 19.17 1.98 1.86
CA GLY A 16 18.75 3.32 2.28
C GLY A 16 17.57 3.90 1.50
N LYS A 17 16.91 3.11 0.65
CA LYS A 17 15.81 3.57 -0.21
C LYS A 17 14.47 3.35 0.48
N HIS A 18 13.62 4.38 0.45
CA HIS A 18 12.27 4.30 1.00
C HIS A 18 11.29 3.74 -0.04
N LEU A 19 10.31 2.96 0.43
CA LEU A 19 9.21 2.49 -0.40
C LEU A 19 8.36 3.68 -0.85
N LYS A 20 8.31 3.92 -2.16
CA LYS A 20 7.48 4.97 -2.75
C LYS A 20 6.04 4.48 -2.84
N ILE A 21 5.24 4.78 -1.82
CA ILE A 21 3.81 4.46 -1.79
C ILE A 21 3.02 5.74 -2.09
N LYS A 22 2.26 5.74 -3.19
CA LYS A 22 1.31 6.81 -3.52
C LYS A 22 -0.05 6.40 -2.98
N PHE A 23 -0.50 7.08 -1.93
CA PHE A 23 -1.83 6.86 -1.39
C PHE A 23 -2.81 7.73 -2.18
N ASP A 24 -3.70 7.09 -2.94
CA ASP A 24 -4.86 7.74 -3.54
C ASP A 24 -6.08 7.54 -2.62
N HIS A 25 -7.05 8.47 -2.66
CA HIS A 25 -8.29 8.36 -1.88
C HIS A 25 -9.21 7.28 -2.47
N GLY A 26 -9.76 6.42 -1.60
CA GLY A 26 -10.62 5.31 -1.98
C GLY A 26 -9.98 3.96 -1.71
N THR A 27 -9.95 3.09 -2.71
CA THR A 27 -9.51 1.70 -2.60
C THR A 27 -7.98 1.59 -2.54
N THR A 28 -7.43 0.90 -1.53
CA THR A 28 -5.98 0.72 -1.39
C THR A 28 -5.53 -0.61 -1.99
N THR A 29 -4.53 -0.57 -2.90
CA THR A 29 -3.89 -1.75 -3.50
C THR A 29 -2.41 -1.78 -3.16
N LEU A 30 -1.90 -2.95 -2.76
CA LEU A 30 -0.47 -3.21 -2.57
C LEU A 30 -0.04 -4.43 -3.39
N GLY A 31 1.25 -4.48 -3.73
CA GLY A 31 1.86 -5.60 -4.42
C GLY A 31 3.31 -5.82 -4.01
N PHE A 32 3.68 -7.07 -3.77
CA PHE A 32 5.04 -7.49 -3.47
C PHE A 32 5.51 -8.54 -4.47
N ARG A 33 6.71 -8.34 -5.03
CA ARG A 33 7.39 -9.34 -5.85
C ARG A 33 8.51 -9.98 -5.04
N TYR A 34 8.59 -11.30 -5.08
CA TYR A 34 9.62 -12.09 -4.42
C TYR A 34 10.07 -13.22 -5.35
N GLN A 35 11.13 -13.95 -5.00
CA GLN A 35 11.67 -15.02 -5.86
C GLN A 35 10.60 -16.06 -6.25
N GLY A 36 9.68 -16.36 -5.34
CA GLY A 36 8.62 -17.36 -5.54
C GLY A 36 7.35 -16.83 -6.22
N GLY A 37 7.31 -15.57 -6.66
CA GLY A 37 6.17 -15.01 -7.38
C GLY A 37 5.77 -13.60 -6.96
N VAL A 38 4.47 -13.33 -6.99
CA VAL A 38 3.90 -12.02 -6.67
C VAL A 38 2.71 -12.19 -5.73
N VAL A 39 2.62 -11.35 -4.70
CA VAL A 39 1.43 -11.19 -3.85
C VAL A 39 0.80 -9.84 -4.15
N LEU A 40 -0.50 -9.82 -4.45
CA LEU A 40 -1.30 -8.60 -4.48
C LEU A 40 -2.34 -8.65 -3.38
N ALA A 41 -2.53 -7.53 -2.69
CA ALA A 41 -3.64 -7.36 -1.75
C ALA A 41 -4.38 -6.06 -2.05
N VAL A 42 -5.70 -6.16 -2.04
CA VAL A 42 -6.62 -5.10 -2.46
C VAL A 42 -7.70 -4.98 -1.39
N ASP A 43 -7.95 -3.77 -0.90
CA ASP A 43 -9.16 -3.48 -0.12
C ASP A 43 -10.37 -3.53 -1.07
N SER A 44 -11.51 -4.08 -0.67
CA SER A 44 -12.73 -4.06 -1.51
C SER A 44 -13.59 -2.81 -1.31
N ARG A 45 -13.22 -1.95 -0.35
CA ARG A 45 -13.99 -0.75 -0.01
C ARG A 45 -13.93 0.27 -1.14
N ALA A 46 -15.09 0.55 -1.73
CA ALA A 46 -15.30 1.62 -2.71
C ALA A 46 -16.36 2.58 -2.16
N THR A 47 -16.06 3.87 -2.10
CA THR A 47 -16.99 4.90 -1.58
C THR A 47 -17.15 6.00 -2.63
N GLY A 48 -18.38 6.24 -3.08
CA GLY A 48 -18.73 7.32 -4.03
C GLY A 48 -19.18 8.63 -3.37
N GLY A 49 -18.97 8.79 -2.06
CA GLY A 49 -19.44 9.93 -1.25
C GLY A 49 -18.85 9.90 0.17
N GLN A 50 -19.35 10.75 1.07
CA GLN A 50 -18.81 10.90 2.43
C GLN A 50 -19.06 9.71 3.38
N PHE A 51 -19.93 8.77 3.00
CA PHE A 51 -20.27 7.59 3.80
C PHE A 51 -20.00 6.31 3.01
N ILE A 52 -19.77 5.23 3.75
CA ILE A 52 -19.31 3.92 3.28
C ILE A 52 -20.50 3.02 3.02
#